data_AF-A0A8J3WH66-F1
#
_entry.id   AF-A0A8J3WH66-F1
#
_cell.length_a   1.000
_cell.length_b   1.000
_cell.length_c   1.000
_cell.angle_alpha   90.00
_cell.angle_beta   90.00
_cell.angle_gamma   90.00
#
_symmetry.space_group_name_H-M   'P 1'
#
loop_
_entity.id
_entity.type
_entity.pdbx_description
1 polymer ?
#
loop_
_entity_poly.entity_id
_entity_poly.type
_entity_poly.pdbx_seq_one_letter_code
_entity_poly.pdbx_strand_id
1 'polypeptide(L)' 'MTFYELCGAGGLAFIQRTVINDRKNDTTHSDAWSLREARAVWIALLSGMVR' A
#
# COMPACT_ATOMS: atom_id res chain seq x y z
N MET A 1 1.11 -6.73 -14.23
CA MET A 1 0.75 -7.31 -12.91
C MET A 1 0.78 -6.19 -11.87
N THR A 2 -0.18 -6.13 -10.94
CA THR A 2 -0.20 -5.11 -9.88
C THR A 2 -0.01 -5.78 -8.52
N PHE A 3 0.87 -5.23 -7.70
CA PHE A 3 1.12 -5.65 -6.33
C PHE A 3 0.83 -4.50 -5.37
N TYR A 4 0.39 -4.87 -4.18
CA TYR A 4 0.25 -3.95 -3.07
C TYR A 4 1.00 -4.51 -1.86
N GLU A 5 1.69 -3.65 -1.13
CA GLU A 5 2.49 -4.00 0.03
C GLU A 5 2.23 -2.99 1.16
N LEU A 6 2.18 -3.47 2.40
CA LEU A 6 2.14 -2.61 3.58
C LEU A 6 3.57 -2.44 4.11
N CYS A 7 4.14 -1.25 3.91
CA CYS A 7 5.51 -0.93 4.29
C CYS A 7 5.49 -0.08 5.58
N GLY A 8 6.37 -0.36 6.54
CA GLY A 8 6.39 0.38 7.81
C GLY A 8 7.76 0.52 8.44
N ALA A 9 8.00 1.67 9.07
CA ALA A 9 9.20 2.01 9.84
C ALA A 9 8.88 3.10 10.87
N GLY A 10 9.51 3.06 12.05
CA GLY A 10 9.39 4.14 13.04
C GLY A 10 7.96 4.40 13.56
N GLY A 11 7.08 3.40 13.57
CA GLY A 11 5.69 3.53 14.01
C GLY A 11 4.74 4.11 12.94
N LEU A 12 5.27 4.48 11.78
CA LEU A 12 4.51 4.89 10.61
C LEU A 12 4.46 3.77 9.57
N ALA A 13 3.42 3.76 8.76
CA ALA A 13 3.30 2.84 7.63
C ALA A 13 2.51 3.47 6.47
N PHE A 14 2.78 2.98 5.27
CA PHE A 14 2.14 3.38 4.02
C PHE A 14 1.88 2.16 3.14
N ILE A 15 1.00 2.30 2.15
CA ILE A 15 0.74 1.27 1.16
C ILE A 15 1.55 1.59 -0.09
N GLN A 16 2.40 0.66 -0.50
CA GLN A 16 3.11 0.69 -1.78
C GLN A 16 2.29 -0.04 -2.83
N ARG A 17 2.10 0.60 -3.99
CA ARG A 17 1.54 -0.02 -5.19
C ARG A 17 2.63 -0.12 -6.25
N THR A 18 2.87 -1.34 -6.73
CA THR A 18 3.81 -1.61 -7.82
C THR A 18 3.05 -2.16 -9.03
N VAL A 19 3.14 -1.48 -10.16
CA VAL A 19 2.57 -1.90 -11.44
C VAL A 19 3.71 -2.35 -12.35
N ILE A 20 3.77 -3.65 -12.62
CA ILE A 20 4.73 -4.26 -13.56
C ILE A 20 4.08 -4.37 -14.92
N ASN A 21 4.64 -3.66 -15.90
CA ASN A 21 4.28 -3.76 -17.31
C ASN A 21 5.54 -4.14 -18.13
N ASP A 22 5.36 -4.67 -19.35
CA ASP A 22 6.45 -5.23 -20.19
C ASP A 22 7.67 -4.32 -20.42
N ARG A 23 7.54 -3.02 -20.16
CA ARG A 23 8.59 -2.02 -20.39
C ARG A 23 9.09 -1.33 -19.12
N LYS A 24 8.36 -1.41 -18.00
CA LYS A 24 8.65 -0.63 -16.79
C LYS A 24 7.90 -1.13 -15.56
N ASN A 25 8.53 -0.97 -14.41
CA ASN A 25 7.89 -1.06 -13.10
C ASN A 25 7.60 0.36 -12.59
N ASP A 26 6.34 0.68 -12.34
CA ASP A 26 5.93 1.93 -11.71
C ASP A 26 5.54 1.68 -10.26
N THR A 27 6.26 2.34 -9.35
CA THR A 27 6.02 2.25 -7.91
C THR A 27 5.47 3.59 -7.40
N THR A 28 4.37 3.54 -6.67
CA THR A 28 3.74 4.71 -6.02
C THR A 28 3.38 4.37 -4.58
N HIS A 29 3.40 5.36 -3.69
CA HIS A 29 3.10 5.17 -2.28
C HIS A 29 1.95 6.08 -1.85
N SER A 30 1.15 5.62 -0.89
CA SER A 30 0.22 6.50 -0.16
C SER A 30 0.99 7.46 0.74
N ASP A 31 0.27 8.42 1.32
CA ASP A 31 0.75 9.12 2.51
C ASP A 31 1.03 8.12 3.64
N ALA A 32 1.94 8.51 4.53
CA ALA A 32 2.25 7.75 5.73
C ALA A 32 1.23 8.06 6.83
N TRP A 33 0.73 7.01 7.47
CA TRP A 33 -0.14 7.09 8.64
C TRP A 33 0.53 6.45 9.85
N SER A 34 -0.10 6.57 11.03
CA SER A 34 0.26 5.69 12.14
C SER A 34 0.08 4.22 11.72
N LEU A 35 0.90 3.32 12.26
CA LEU A 35 0.81 1.89 11.94
C LEU A 35 -0.61 1.32 12.15
N ARG A 36 -1.34 1.85 13.15
CA ARG A 36 -2.72 1.45 13.43
C ARG A 36 -3.66 1.83 12.30
N GLU A 37 -3.59 3.07 11.82
CA GLU A 37 -4.42 3.55 10.72
C GLU A 37 -4.08 2.84 9.41
N ALA A 38 -2.79 2.71 9.10
CA ALA A 38 -2.33 2.02 7.90
C ALA A 38 -2.82 0.56 7.84
N ARG A 39 -2.83 -0.15 8.98
CA ARG A 39 -3.39 -1.51 9.09
C ARG A 39 -4.90 -1.52 8.86
N ALA A 40 -5.64 -0.54 9.37
CA ALA A 40 -7.08 -0.46 9.16
C ALA A 40 -7.41 -0.26 7.66
N VAL A 41 -6.68 0.65 6.99
CA VAL A 41 -6.82 0.88 5.55
C VAL A 41 -6.42 -0.37 4.76
N TRP A 42 -5.33 -1.03 5.13
CA TRP A 42 -4.86 -2.27 4.49
C TRP A 42 -5.91 -3.39 4.54
N ILE A 43 -6.52 -3.61 5.72
CA ILE A 43 -7.60 -4.59 5.89
C ILE A 43 -8.82 -4.20 5.05
N ALA A 44 -9.20 -2.93 5.04
CA ALA A 44 -10.31 -2.45 4.23
C ALA A 44 -10.07 -2.67 2.72
N LEU A 45 -8.83 -2.48 2.24
CA LEU A 45 -8.46 -2.69 0.85
C LEU A 45 -8.50 -4.18 0.49
N LEU A 46 -7.93 -5.06 1.32
CA LEU A 46 -7.95 -6.51 1.10
C LEU A 46 -9.36 -7.13 1.20
N SER A 47 -10.26 -6.53 1.97
CA SER A 47 -11.65 -6.96 2.09
C SER A 47 -12.58 -6.35 1.04
N GLY A 48 -12.06 -5.48 0.15
CA GLY A 48 -12.85 -4.82 -0.89
C GLY A 48 -13.81 -3.74 -0.38
N MET A 49 -13.65 -3.29 0.86
CA MET A 49 -14.45 -2.20 1.44
C MET A 49 -14.04 -0.83 0.88
N VAL A 50 -12.82 -0.71 0.35
CA VAL A 50 -12.31 0.49 -0.33
C VAL A 50 -11.62 0.10 -1.63
N ARG A 51 -11.38 1.07 -2.53
CA ARG A 51 -10.76 0.87 -3.86
C ARG A 51 -9.61 1.84 -4.08
#